data_AF-A0A454CV01-F1
#
_entry.id   AF-A0A454CV01-F1
#
_cell.length_a   1.000
_cell.length_b   1.000
_cell.length_c   1.000
_cell.angle_alpha   90.00
_cell.angle_beta   90.00
_cell.angle_gamma   90.00
#
_symmetry.space_group_name_H-M   'P 1'
#
loop_
_entity.id
_entity.type
_entity.pdbx_description
1 polymer ?
#
loop_
_entity_poly.entity_id
_entity_poly.type
_entity_poly.pdbx_seq_one_letter_code
_entity_poly.pdbx_strand_id
1 'polypeptide(L)'
;MKFNKLVTKNVEVLTELQLNAIRTYSEVGLNQMKAASEIKDVTSLTAFNSQQLTVLTKLSQQMMDDSNKLQSIAKEFKEDVEKMTSENLKTVTPA
;
A
#
# COMPACT_ATOMS: atom_id res chain seq x y z
N MET A 1 -18.49 16.72 10.48
CA MET A 1 -17.24 17.01 9.72
C MET A 1 -16.15 15.96 9.96
N LYS A 2 -15.83 15.54 11.20
CA LYS A 2 -14.78 14.52 11.50
C LYS A 2 -15.04 13.14 10.87
N PHE A 3 -16.28 12.63 10.91
CA PHE A 3 -16.63 11.33 10.31
C PHE A 3 -16.44 11.29 8.78
N ASN A 4 -16.88 12.33 8.06
CA ASN A 4 -16.67 12.43 6.61
C ASN A 4 -15.17 12.44 6.26
N LYS A 5 -14.34 13.14 7.03
CA LYS A 5 -12.87 13.11 6.86
C LYS A 5 -12.28 11.71 7.02
N LEU A 6 -12.76 10.95 8.00
CA LEU A 6 -12.31 9.59 8.26
C LEU A 6 -12.66 8.64 7.11
N VAL A 7 -13.88 8.75 6.57
CA VAL A 7 -14.32 7.95 5.41
C VAL A 7 -13.55 8.34 4.16
N THR A 8 -13.38 9.65 3.87
CA THR A 8 -12.61 10.12 2.72
C THR A 8 -11.16 9.62 2.78
N LYS A 9 -10.52 9.68 3.95
CA LYS A 9 -9.14 9.21 4.15
C LYS A 9 -8.99 7.70 3.93
N ASN A 10 -9.95 6.90 4.42
CA ASN A 10 -9.96 5.46 4.15
C ASN A 10 -10.15 5.14 2.65
N VAL A 11 -11.01 5.89 1.95
CA VAL A 11 -11.19 5.73 0.50
C VAL A 11 -9.92 6.12 -0.26
N GLU A 12 -9.25 7.19 0.14
CA GLU A 12 -8.00 7.67 -0.46
C GLU A 12 -6.89 6.61 -0.34
N VAL A 13 -6.72 6.03 0.85
CA VAL A 13 -5.75 4.95 1.10
C VAL A 13 -6.08 3.70 0.27
N LEU A 14 -7.34 3.26 0.25
CA LEU A 14 -7.75 2.09 -0.52
C LEU A 14 -7.55 2.32 -2.03
N THR A 15 -7.78 3.54 -2.49
CA THR A 15 -7.57 3.92 -3.90
C THR A 15 -6.09 3.95 -4.24
N GLU A 16 -5.23 4.49 -3.37
CA GLU A 16 -3.77 4.44 -3.56
C GLU A 16 -3.25 3.00 -3.57
N LEU A 17 -3.73 2.14 -2.67
CA LEU A 17 -3.37 0.72 -2.64
C LEU A 17 -3.78 0.02 -3.94
N GLN A 18 -5.01 0.24 -4.43
CA GLN A 18 -5.45 -0.32 -5.71
C GLN A 18 -4.64 0.21 -6.89
N LEU A 19 -4.37 1.51 -6.95
CA LEU A 19 -3.57 2.12 -8.02
C LEU A 19 -2.12 1.60 -8.03
N ASN A 20 -1.49 1.48 -6.86
CA ASN A 20 -0.14 0.94 -6.72
C ASN A 20 -0.08 -0.54 -7.11
N ALA A 21 -1.07 -1.33 -6.70
CA ALA A 21 -1.19 -2.72 -7.09
C ALA A 21 -1.32 -2.86 -8.61
N ILE A 22 -2.24 -2.11 -9.23
CA ILE A 22 -2.46 -2.11 -10.69
C ILE A 22 -1.17 -1.73 -11.43
N ARG A 23 -0.47 -0.69 -10.97
CA ARG A 23 0.79 -0.24 -11.58
C ARG A 23 1.87 -1.31 -11.48
N THR A 24 2.03 -1.90 -10.30
CA THR A 24 3.01 -2.96 -10.05
C THR A 24 2.73 -4.19 -10.91
N TYR A 25 1.49 -4.68 -10.95
CA TYR A 25 1.15 -5.85 -11.78
C TYR A 25 1.30 -5.57 -13.27
N SER A 26 0.95 -4.37 -13.73
CA SER A 26 1.11 -3.98 -15.14
C SER A 26 2.58 -3.88 -15.54
N GLU A 27 3.41 -3.27 -14.70
CA GLU A 27 4.86 -3.21 -14.92
C GLU A 27 5.50 -4.61 -14.91
N VAL A 28 5.12 -5.46 -13.95
CA VAL A 28 5.63 -6.84 -13.88
C VAL A 28 5.22 -7.65 -15.10
N GLY A 29 3.95 -7.56 -15.53
CA GLY A 29 3.45 -8.28 -16.70
C GLY A 29 4.10 -7.83 -18.00
N LEU A 30 4.22 -6.52 -18.23
CA LEU A 30 4.89 -5.96 -19.40
C LEU A 30 6.38 -6.31 -19.42
N ASN A 31 7.06 -6.22 -18.27
CA ASN A 31 8.47 -6.57 -18.16
C ASN A 31 8.68 -8.07 -18.38
N GLN A 32 7.82 -8.95 -17.85
CA GLN A 32 7.89 -10.39 -18.10
C GLN A 32 7.62 -10.74 -19.56
N MET A 33 6.63 -10.12 -20.21
CA MET A 33 6.36 -10.35 -21.64
C MET A 33 7.57 -9.94 -22.50
N LYS A 34 8.14 -8.77 -22.23
CA LYS A 34 9.33 -8.29 -22.94
C LYS A 34 10.51 -9.22 -22.70
N ALA A 35 10.80 -9.52 -21.44
CA ALA A 35 11.92 -10.39 -21.07
C ALA A 35 11.77 -11.80 -21.66
N ALA A 36 10.56 -12.37 -21.67
CA ALA A 36 10.29 -13.66 -22.28
C ALA A 36 10.51 -13.64 -23.81
N SER A 37 10.15 -12.54 -24.50
CA SER A 37 10.40 -12.38 -25.94
C SER A 37 11.90 -12.22 -26.29
N GLU A 38 12.71 -11.85 -25.30
CA GLU A 38 14.16 -11.66 -25.44
C GLU A 38 14.97 -12.93 -25.13
N ILE A 39 14.34 -14.02 -24.66
CA ILE A 39 15.01 -15.30 -24.41
C ILE A 39 15.36 -15.98 -25.74
N LYS A 40 16.65 -16.05 -26.04
CA LYS A 40 17.19 -16.68 -27.26
C LYS A 40 18.31 -17.69 -26.96
N ASP A 41 18.84 -17.66 -25.74
CA ASP A 41 19.97 -18.46 -25.28
C ASP A 41 20.01 -18.57 -23.75
N VAL A 42 20.97 -19.33 -23.22
CA VAL A 42 21.11 -19.58 -21.78
C VAL A 42 21.45 -18.29 -21.00
N THR A 43 22.12 -17.33 -21.65
CA THR A 43 22.48 -16.04 -21.06
C THR A 43 21.24 -15.17 -20.84
N SER A 44 20.36 -15.08 -21.83
CA SER A 44 19.07 -14.39 -21.73
C SER A 44 18.11 -15.09 -20.75
N LEU A 45 18.17 -16.42 -20.65
CA LEU A 45 17.46 -17.17 -19.59
C LEU A 45 17.96 -16.79 -18.18
N THR A 46 19.27 -16.61 -18.01
CA THR A 46 19.86 -16.19 -16.73
C THR A 46 19.43 -14.76 -16.37
N ALA A 47 19.44 -13.85 -17.36
CA ALA A 47 18.97 -12.48 -17.18
C ALA A 47 17.49 -12.42 -16.77
N PHE A 48 16.64 -13.26 -17.37
CA PHE A 48 15.24 -13.41 -16.97
C PHE A 48 15.12 -13.82 -15.49
N ASN A 49 15.88 -14.82 -15.04
CA ASN A 49 15.88 -15.26 -13.64
C ASN A 49 16.32 -14.14 -12.68
N SER A 50 17.34 -13.35 -13.03
CA SER A 50 17.75 -12.20 -12.22
C SER A 50 16.68 -11.10 -12.14
N GLN A 51 15.91 -10.88 -13.22
CA GLN A 51 14.78 -9.95 -13.19
C GLN A 51 13.65 -10.43 -12.27
N GLN A 52 13.36 -11.73 -12.25
CA GLN A 52 12.35 -12.29 -11.35
C GLN A 52 12.69 -12.04 -9.86
N LEU A 53 13.96 -12.17 -9.47
CA LEU A 53 14.42 -11.80 -8.12
C LEU A 53 14.20 -10.32 -7.82
N THR A 54 14.50 -9.44 -8.79
CA THR A 54 14.28 -7.99 -8.65
C THR A 54 12.81 -7.64 -8.45
N VAL A 55 11.92 -8.32 -9.17
CA VAL A 55 10.46 -8.17 -9.01
C VAL A 55 10.02 -8.58 -7.60
N LEU A 56 10.52 -9.69 -7.08
CA LEU A 56 10.21 -10.15 -5.72
C LEU A 56 10.72 -9.17 -4.66
N THR A 57 11.93 -8.61 -4.83
CA THR A 57 12.46 -7.57 -3.93
C THR A 57 11.58 -6.32 -3.95
N LYS A 58 11.19 -5.84 -5.14
CA LYS A 58 10.27 -4.69 -5.26
C LYS A 58 8.92 -4.96 -4.61
N LEU A 59 8.35 -6.15 -4.81
CA LEU A 59 7.09 -6.54 -4.18
C LEU A 59 7.20 -6.56 -2.65
N SER A 60 8.28 -7.14 -2.12
CA SER A 60 8.55 -7.16 -0.68
C SER A 60 8.67 -5.74 -0.10
N GLN A 61 9.36 -4.84 -0.81
CA GLN A 61 9.50 -3.45 -0.40
C GLN A 61 8.14 -2.73 -0.40
N GLN A 62 7.36 -2.88 -1.47
CA GLN A 62 6.02 -2.30 -1.55
C GLN A 62 5.12 -2.78 -0.42
N MET A 63 5.18 -4.08 -0.09
CA MET A 63 4.41 -4.65 1.02
C MET A 63 4.82 -4.05 2.38
N MET A 64 6.12 -3.82 2.61
CA MET A 64 6.60 -3.13 3.82
C MET A 64 6.10 -1.69 3.88
N ASP A 65 6.17 -0.97 2.77
CA ASP A 65 5.71 0.42 2.68
C ASP A 65 4.20 0.52 2.94
N ASP A 66 3.41 -0.37 2.33
CA ASP A 66 1.97 -0.47 2.55
C ASP A 66 1.65 -0.81 4.01
N SER A 67 2.42 -1.73 4.63
CA SER A 67 2.27 -2.09 6.05
C SER A 67 2.58 -0.92 6.98
N ASN A 68 3.57 -0.10 6.66
CA ASN A 68 3.89 1.12 7.42
C ASN A 68 2.79 2.17 7.28
N LYS A 69 2.21 2.29 6.07
CA LYS A 69 1.08 3.20 5.80
C LYS A 69 -0.16 2.79 6.61
N LEU A 70 -0.48 1.49 6.60
CA LEU A 70 -1.57 0.92 7.40
C LEU A 70 -1.38 1.15 8.91
N GLN A 71 -0.17 0.95 9.43
CA GLN A 71 0.14 1.23 10.84
C GLN A 71 -0.06 2.71 11.20
N SER A 72 0.37 3.62 10.33
CA SER A 72 0.14 5.06 10.55
C SER A 72 -1.35 5.41 10.60
N ILE A 73 -2.14 4.84 9.68
CA ILE A 73 -3.59 5.04 9.66
C ILE A 73 -4.25 4.47 10.91
N ALA A 74 -3.85 3.27 11.35
CA ALA A 74 -4.36 2.66 12.57
C ALA A 74 -4.05 3.52 13.81
N LYS A 75 -2.84 4.11 13.86
CA LYS A 75 -2.43 5.02 14.94
C LYS A 75 -3.28 6.30 14.92
N GLU A 76 -3.41 6.95 13.77
CA GLU A 76 -4.25 8.16 13.64
C GLU A 76 -5.71 7.89 13.98
N PHE A 77 -6.25 6.75 13.54
CA PHE A 77 -7.60 6.33 13.88
C PHE A 77 -7.78 6.19 15.40
N LYS A 78 -6.82 5.54 16.08
CA LYS A 78 -6.82 5.40 17.54
C LYS A 78 -6.80 6.78 18.22
N GLU A 79 -5.90 7.66 17.80
CA GLU A 79 -5.79 9.02 18.33
C GLU A 79 -7.09 9.82 18.13
N ASP A 80 -7.72 9.72 16.96
CA ASP A 80 -9.00 10.36 16.66
C ASP A 80 -10.14 9.83 17.55
N VAL A 81 -10.17 8.52 17.83
CA VAL A 81 -11.15 7.89 18.74
C VAL A 81 -10.92 8.34 20.20
N GLU A 82 -9.67 8.36 20.67
CA GLU A 82 -9.33 8.85 22.01
C GLU A 82 -9.70 10.33 22.17
N LYS A 83 -9.46 11.14 21.13
CA LYS A 83 -9.83 12.56 21.10
C LYS A 83 -11.34 12.76 21.10
N MET A 84 -12.10 11.97 20.35
CA MET A 84 -13.57 12.02 20.39
C MET A 84 -14.12 11.60 21.76
N THR A 85 -13.53 10.58 22.39
CA THR A 85 -13.97 10.09 23.70
C THR A 85 -13.68 11.11 24.81
N SER A 86 -12.50 11.76 24.76
CA SER A 86 -12.12 12.83 25.69
C SER A 86 -12.88 14.14 25.47
N GLU A 87 -13.19 14.51 24.22
CA GLU A 87 -14.09 15.63 23.90
C GLU A 87 -15.52 15.35 24.40
N ASN A 88 -16.04 14.12 24.21
CA ASN A 88 -17.36 13.75 24.73
C ASN A 88 -17.37 13.68 26.27
N LEU A 89 -16.33 13.16 26.93
CA LEU A 89 -16.21 13.18 28.40
C LEU A 89 -16.24 14.60 28.99
N LYS A 90 -15.73 15.62 28.29
CA LYS A 90 -15.86 17.03 28.71
C LYS A 90 -17.28 17.58 28.59
N THR A 91 -18.16 16.92 27.83
CA THR A 91 -19.58 17.30 27.68
C THR A 91 -20.54 16.48 28.54
N VAL A 92 -20.09 15.39 29.17
CA VAL A 92 -20.91 14.53 30.05
C VAL A 92 -20.45 14.54 31.51
N THR A 93 -19.73 15.56 31.97
CA THR A 93 -19.59 15.83 33.42
C THR A 93 -20.72 16.79 33.82
N PRO A 94 -21.80 16.33 34.48
CA PRO A 94 -22.72 17.23 35.15
C PRO A 94 -22.00 17.80 36.39
N ALA A 95 -22.20 19.09 36.64
CA ALA A 95 -21.87 19.73 37.91
C ALA A 95 -22.67 19.12 39.07
#